data_AF-A0A143HDB2-F1
#
_entry.id   AF-A0A143HDB2-F1
#
_cell.length_a   1.000
_cell.length_b   1.000
_cell.length_c   1.000
_cell.angle_alpha   90.00
_cell.angle_beta   90.00
_cell.angle_gamma   90.00
#
_symmetry.space_group_name_H-M   'P 1'
#
loop_
_entity.id
_entity.type
_entity.pdbx_description
1 polymer ?
#
loop_
_entity_poly.entity_id
_entity_poly.type
_entity_poly.pdbx_seq_one_letter_code
_entity_poly.pdbx_strand_id
1 'polypeptide(L)'
;MFSPIGMSAPPSVKDAFSNAFIHAYQTGDVVTGIFCAPIFIAAIVGYGYKGASMKKIAWRGVAIAGAGLFIVYGGLLYLGATGSNLFPKDLADTALVSELVHTILGDFGGVLLAIAIALACLTSAIGVIVVIAEFLDDLTKNVLSYKVWAAIVCITGICMGSLGVARIVDYTMPIFTALYPVAIVLILLGTFNRFIPNSGSYRGAILLTFIVSLVETFGGIGIKVPLLFNGLEYLPLSENGFAWLVPAILGFVAGGLLYRKKSSHQELNQAIEDREKEELKLEKIQ
;
A
#
# COMPACT_ATOMS: atom_id res chain seq x y z
N MET A 1 20.88 -17.81 19.37
CA MET A 1 20.39 -16.41 19.21
C MET A 1 21.50 -15.35 19.30
N PHE A 2 22.61 -15.54 20.05
CA PHE A 2 23.69 -14.54 20.18
C PHE A 2 25.03 -14.90 19.50
N SER A 3 25.11 -16.01 18.77
CA SER A 3 26.29 -16.32 17.96
C SER A 3 26.00 -15.99 16.50
N PRO A 4 26.70 -15.03 15.89
CA PRO A 4 26.55 -14.74 14.46
C PRO A 4 26.96 -15.96 13.64
N ILE A 5 26.19 -16.28 12.60
CA ILE A 5 26.45 -17.41 11.69
C ILE A 5 27.67 -17.11 10.80
N GLY A 6 27.98 -15.82 10.61
CA GLY A 6 29.17 -15.31 9.93
C GLY A 6 29.41 -13.81 10.21
N MET A 7 30.55 -13.26 9.79
CA MET A 7 30.80 -11.80 9.84
C MET A 7 29.79 -11.07 8.94
N SER A 8 29.20 -9.99 9.45
CA SER A 8 28.33 -9.11 8.67
C SER A 8 29.09 -8.55 7.48
N ALA A 9 28.72 -8.94 6.25
CA ALA A 9 29.27 -8.34 5.06
C ALA A 9 28.67 -6.94 4.83
N PRO A 10 29.43 -6.00 4.24
CA PRO A 10 28.84 -4.77 3.72
C PRO A 10 27.77 -5.11 2.68
N PRO A 11 26.71 -4.29 2.55
CA PRO A 11 25.61 -4.56 1.62
C PRO A 11 26.16 -4.74 0.21
N SER A 12 25.97 -5.94 -0.35
CA SER A 12 26.41 -6.27 -1.72
C SER A 12 25.54 -5.62 -2.80
N VAL A 13 24.42 -4.98 -2.42
CA VAL A 13 23.42 -4.42 -3.32
C VAL A 13 23.51 -2.90 -3.26
N LYS A 14 23.70 -2.25 -4.42
CA LYS A 14 23.57 -0.79 -4.54
C LYS A 14 22.15 -0.38 -4.15
N ASP A 15 22.01 0.73 -3.44
CA ASP A 15 20.70 1.27 -3.04
C ASP A 15 19.85 0.26 -2.25
N ALA A 16 20.46 -0.39 -1.24
CA ALA A 16 19.82 -1.41 -0.41
C ALA A 16 18.48 -0.95 0.21
N PHE A 17 18.38 0.33 0.59
CA PHE A 17 17.13 0.91 1.10
C PHE A 17 16.02 0.94 0.04
N SER A 18 16.33 1.44 -1.16
CA SER A 18 15.38 1.54 -2.27
C SER A 18 14.87 0.17 -2.67
N ASN A 19 15.78 -0.81 -2.82
CA ASN A 19 15.41 -2.19 -3.10
C ASN A 19 14.51 -2.77 -2.01
N ALA A 20 14.90 -2.65 -0.73
CA ALA A 20 14.08 -3.14 0.37
C ALA A 20 12.68 -2.48 0.42
N PHE A 21 12.60 -1.18 0.09
CA PHE A 21 11.33 -0.45 0.04
C PHE A 21 10.42 -0.94 -1.10
N ILE A 22 10.98 -1.16 -2.29
CA ILE A 22 10.23 -1.67 -3.45
C ILE A 22 9.78 -3.12 -3.19
N HIS A 23 10.65 -3.96 -2.62
CA HIS A 23 10.28 -5.31 -2.20
C HIS A 23 9.17 -5.29 -1.14
N ALA A 24 9.10 -4.28 -0.28
CA ALA A 24 7.99 -4.12 0.65
C ALA A 24 6.63 -3.94 -0.05
N TYR A 25 6.58 -3.50 -1.31
CA TYR A 25 5.31 -3.43 -2.06
C TYR A 25 4.70 -4.82 -2.28
N GLN A 26 5.54 -5.84 -2.43
CA GLN A 26 5.09 -7.21 -2.65
C GLN A 26 4.38 -7.81 -1.44
N THR A 27 4.55 -7.22 -0.25
CA THR A 27 3.89 -7.71 0.98
C THR A 27 2.37 -7.53 0.96
N GLY A 28 1.86 -6.60 0.15
CA GLY A 28 0.41 -6.32 0.09
C GLY A 28 -0.17 -5.58 1.31
N ASP A 29 0.62 -5.28 2.35
CA ASP A 29 0.14 -4.80 3.65
C ASP A 29 -0.59 -3.46 3.58
N VAL A 30 -0.08 -2.51 2.78
CA VAL A 30 -0.64 -1.16 2.70
C VAL A 30 -2.04 -1.19 2.10
N VAL A 31 -2.18 -1.87 0.96
CA VAL A 31 -3.46 -1.99 0.24
C VAL A 31 -4.45 -2.79 1.08
N THR A 32 -4.02 -3.93 1.61
CA THR A 32 -4.85 -4.78 2.47
C THR A 32 -5.31 -4.02 3.71
N GLY A 33 -4.43 -3.24 4.33
CA GLY A 33 -4.76 -2.39 5.47
C GLY A 33 -5.87 -1.38 5.18
N ILE A 34 -5.88 -0.77 3.99
CA ILE A 34 -6.95 0.15 3.57
C ILE A 34 -8.30 -0.57 3.49
N PHE A 35 -8.34 -1.77 2.92
CA PHE A 35 -9.58 -2.57 2.82
C PHE A 35 -10.03 -3.17 4.14
N CYS A 36 -9.10 -3.58 5.01
CA CYS A 36 -9.41 -4.16 6.33
C CYS A 36 -9.74 -3.11 7.41
N ALA A 37 -9.33 -1.86 7.23
CA ALA A 37 -9.51 -0.81 8.23
C ALA A 37 -10.97 -0.61 8.70
N PRO A 38 -12.00 -0.60 7.82
CA PRO A 38 -13.39 -0.49 8.24
C PRO A 38 -13.84 -1.60 9.19
N ILE A 39 -13.40 -2.84 8.98
CA ILE A 39 -13.75 -4.00 9.81
C ILE A 39 -13.14 -3.85 11.21
N PHE A 40 -11.86 -3.46 11.30
CA PHE A 40 -11.23 -3.21 12.59
C PHE A 40 -11.89 -2.05 13.35
N ILE A 41 -12.27 -0.97 12.65
CA ILE A 41 -12.99 0.14 13.25
C ILE A 41 -14.37 -0.32 13.74
N ALA A 42 -15.10 -1.07 12.92
CA ALA A 42 -16.41 -1.62 13.29
C ALA A 42 -16.31 -2.54 14.52
N ALA A 43 -15.28 -3.38 14.60
CA ALA A 43 -15.02 -4.24 15.76
C ALA A 43 -14.77 -3.41 17.04
N ILE A 44 -13.91 -2.37 16.98
CA ILE A 44 -13.64 -1.50 18.12
C ILE A 44 -14.91 -0.78 18.60
N VAL A 45 -15.73 -0.30 17.66
CA VAL A 45 -17.01 0.35 17.96
C VAL A 45 -18.02 -0.65 18.54
N GLY A 46 -18.02 -1.90 18.05
CA GLY A 46 -18.84 -3.01 18.54
C GLY A 46 -18.55 -3.36 20.00
N TYR A 47 -17.30 -3.21 20.45
CA TYR A 47 -16.92 -3.33 21.86
C TYR A 47 -17.32 -2.12 22.74
N GLY A 48 -18.02 -1.14 22.18
CA GLY A 48 -18.56 0.02 22.92
C GLY A 48 -17.65 1.24 22.98
N TYR A 49 -16.48 1.21 22.33
CA TYR A 49 -15.56 2.36 22.31
C TYR A 49 -15.97 3.38 21.25
N LYS A 50 -16.21 4.64 21.66
CA LYS A 50 -16.66 5.73 20.77
C LYS A 50 -15.80 6.98 20.93
N GLY A 51 -15.64 7.74 19.84
CA GLY A 51 -14.95 9.04 19.86
C GLY A 51 -13.45 8.92 20.21
N ALA A 52 -13.01 9.62 21.26
CA ALA A 52 -11.59 9.68 21.63
C ALA A 52 -11.05 8.35 22.18
N SER A 53 -11.88 7.53 22.84
CA SER A 53 -11.46 6.22 23.37
C SER A 53 -11.17 5.21 22.25
N MET A 54 -11.95 5.26 21.16
CA MET A 54 -11.71 4.47 19.95
C MET A 54 -10.31 4.75 19.37
N LYS A 55 -9.95 6.02 19.19
CA LYS A 55 -8.62 6.41 18.69
C LYS A 55 -7.49 5.94 19.61
N LYS A 56 -7.67 6.05 20.92
CA LYS A 56 -6.68 5.64 21.92
C LYS A 56 -6.43 4.13 21.89
N ILE A 57 -7.48 3.33 21.72
CA ILE A 57 -7.36 1.87 21.64
C ILE A 57 -6.76 1.42 20.32
N ALA A 58 -7.19 2.02 19.21
CA ALA A 58 -6.60 1.76 17.91
C ALA A 58 -5.09 2.03 17.94
N TRP A 59 -4.64 3.17 18.47
CA TRP A 59 -3.22 3.50 18.59
C TRP A 59 -2.44 2.54 19.48
N ARG A 60 -3.01 2.11 20.61
CA ARG A 60 -2.38 1.12 21.49
C ARG A 60 -2.25 -0.25 20.80
N GLY A 61 -3.29 -0.68 20.10
CA GLY A 61 -3.26 -1.91 19.31
C GLY A 61 -2.18 -1.87 18.24
N VAL A 62 -2.12 -0.78 17.47
CA VAL A 62 -1.08 -0.55 16.45
C VAL A 62 0.32 -0.53 17.07
N ALA A 63 0.51 0.13 18.22
CA ALA A 63 1.81 0.18 18.87
C ALA A 63 2.29 -1.21 19.33
N ILE A 64 1.40 -2.03 19.90
CA ILE A 64 1.74 -3.39 20.34
C ILE A 64 2.03 -4.28 19.12
N ALA A 65 1.16 -4.26 18.12
CA ALA A 65 1.33 -5.04 16.90
C ALA A 65 2.61 -4.65 16.14
N GLY A 66 2.86 -3.34 16.01
CA GLY A 66 4.04 -2.80 15.36
C GLY A 66 5.34 -3.15 16.09
N ALA A 67 5.35 -3.12 17.43
CA ALA A 67 6.51 -3.55 18.21
C ALA A 67 6.81 -5.04 18.03
N GLY A 68 5.78 -5.89 18.02
CA GLY A 68 5.94 -7.32 17.73
C GLY A 68 6.50 -7.56 16.33
N LEU A 69 5.94 -6.89 15.33
CA LEU A 69 6.40 -6.98 13.94
C LEU A 69 7.86 -6.52 13.80
N PHE A 70 8.21 -5.40 14.45
CA PHE A 70 9.56 -4.86 14.42
C PHE A 70 10.60 -5.83 14.98
N ILE A 71 10.29 -6.49 16.10
CA ILE A 71 11.19 -7.49 16.71
C ILE A 71 11.39 -8.68 15.77
N VAL A 72 10.31 -9.20 15.18
CA VAL A 72 10.37 -10.38 14.30
C VAL A 72 11.12 -10.05 13.00
N TYR A 73 10.73 -8.99 12.29
CA TYR A 73 11.36 -8.59 11.04
C TYR A 73 12.79 -8.09 11.25
N GLY A 74 13.08 -7.38 12.34
CA GLY A 74 14.43 -6.98 12.70
C GLY A 74 15.32 -8.19 12.96
N GLY A 75 14.80 -9.23 13.65
CA GLY A 75 15.50 -10.49 13.85
C GLY A 75 15.77 -11.24 12.54
N LEU A 76 14.77 -11.33 11.65
CA LEU A 76 14.93 -11.93 10.33
C LEU A 76 15.94 -11.18 9.46
N LEU A 77 15.93 -9.84 9.50
CA LEU A 77 16.89 -9.01 8.78
C LEU A 77 18.31 -9.23 9.29
N TYR A 78 18.50 -9.34 10.61
CA TYR A 78 19.80 -9.66 11.21
C TYR A 78 20.31 -11.06 10.80
N LEU A 79 19.40 -12.05 10.80
CA LEU A 79 19.71 -13.40 10.33
C LEU A 79 20.08 -13.41 8.84
N GLY A 80 19.32 -12.71 8.00
CA GLY A 80 19.63 -12.57 6.57
C GLY A 80 20.98 -11.89 6.33
N ALA A 81 21.28 -10.81 7.07
CA ALA A 81 22.55 -10.09 6.95
C ALA A 81 23.76 -10.98 7.33
N THR A 82 23.63 -11.78 8.39
CA THR A 82 24.72 -12.67 8.85
C THR A 82 24.82 -13.98 8.03
N GLY A 83 23.72 -14.44 7.44
CA GLY A 83 23.67 -15.64 6.58
C GLY A 83 24.02 -15.39 5.12
N SER A 84 23.99 -14.13 4.64
CA SER A 84 24.16 -13.77 3.22
C SER A 84 25.47 -14.23 2.55
N ASN A 85 26.53 -14.49 3.33
CA ASN A 85 27.82 -14.98 2.80
C ASN A 85 27.90 -16.51 2.68
N LEU A 86 26.97 -17.25 3.30
CA LEU A 86 27.00 -18.70 3.37
C LEU A 86 26.21 -19.37 2.24
N PHE A 87 25.28 -18.64 1.62
CA PHE A 87 24.39 -19.18 0.61
C PHE A 87 24.63 -18.55 -0.76
N PRO A 88 24.51 -19.33 -1.85
CA PRO A 88 24.51 -18.80 -3.22
C PRO A 88 23.48 -17.68 -3.40
N LYS A 89 23.84 -16.63 -4.16
CA LYS A 89 22.96 -15.48 -4.41
C LYS A 89 21.73 -15.81 -5.27
N ASP A 90 21.76 -16.92 -6.00
CA ASP A 90 20.71 -17.33 -6.94
C ASP A 90 19.66 -18.29 -6.31
N LEU A 91 19.70 -18.46 -4.98
CA LEU A 91 18.71 -19.25 -4.26
C LEU A 91 17.35 -18.54 -4.24
N ALA A 92 16.28 -19.31 -4.43
CA ALA A 92 14.93 -18.80 -4.24
C ALA A 92 14.72 -18.33 -2.79
N ASP A 93 13.99 -17.23 -2.59
CA ASP A 93 13.77 -16.62 -1.27
C ASP A 93 13.21 -17.61 -0.24
N THR A 94 12.27 -18.47 -0.66
CA THR A 94 11.67 -19.50 0.21
C THR A 94 12.67 -20.57 0.64
N ALA A 95 13.57 -20.95 -0.27
CA ALA A 95 14.61 -21.93 0.01
C ALA A 95 15.70 -21.31 0.90
N LEU A 96 16.04 -20.04 0.71
CA LEU A 96 16.99 -19.32 1.56
C LEU A 96 16.54 -19.31 3.03
N VAL A 97 15.27 -19.01 3.30
CA VAL A 97 14.74 -19.03 4.68
C VAL A 97 14.74 -20.45 5.26
N SER A 98 14.37 -21.46 4.46
CA SER A 98 14.36 -22.85 4.90
C SER A 98 15.76 -23.35 5.27
N GLU A 99 16.75 -23.11 4.40
CA GLU A 99 18.16 -23.49 4.61
C GLU A 99 18.78 -22.75 5.80
N LEU A 100 18.44 -21.47 5.97
CA LEU A 100 18.91 -20.69 7.11
C LEU A 100 18.37 -21.25 8.42
N VAL A 101 17.10 -21.64 8.48
CA VAL A 101 16.53 -22.26 9.69
C VAL A 101 17.10 -23.65 9.92
N HIS A 102 17.29 -24.44 8.87
CA HIS A 102 17.93 -25.76 8.96
C HIS A 102 19.35 -25.65 9.52
N THR A 103 20.13 -24.66 9.06
CA THR A 103 21.50 -24.43 9.54
C THR A 103 21.56 -24.06 11.03
N ILE A 104 20.56 -23.35 11.56
CA ILE A 104 20.57 -22.85 12.95
C ILE A 104 19.93 -23.86 13.92
N LEU A 105 18.82 -24.49 13.53
CA LEU A 105 17.99 -25.34 14.40
C LEU A 105 17.99 -26.83 13.99
N GLY A 106 18.61 -27.20 12.87
CA GLY A 106 18.57 -28.54 12.30
C GLY A 106 17.19 -28.95 11.77
N ASP A 107 16.98 -30.24 11.56
CA ASP A 107 15.73 -30.81 11.02
C ASP A 107 14.48 -30.44 11.85
N PHE A 108 14.64 -30.36 13.18
CA PHE A 108 13.56 -29.96 14.08
C PHE A 108 13.09 -28.51 13.80
N GLY A 109 14.01 -27.63 13.43
CA GLY A 109 13.70 -26.24 13.05
C GLY A 109 12.84 -26.15 11.79
N GLY A 110 13.11 -27.00 10.80
CA GLY A 110 12.34 -27.03 9.55
C GLY A 110 10.86 -27.38 9.78
N VAL A 111 10.58 -28.37 10.63
CA VAL A 111 9.20 -28.74 11.00
C VAL A 111 8.50 -27.60 11.74
N LEU A 112 9.17 -26.98 12.70
CA LEU A 112 8.62 -25.88 13.48
C LEU A 112 8.33 -24.66 12.59
N LEU A 113 9.23 -24.35 11.65
CA LEU A 113 9.05 -23.30 10.65
C LEU A 113 7.83 -23.57 9.77
N ALA A 114 7.67 -24.80 9.26
CA ALA A 114 6.54 -25.16 8.42
C ALA A 114 5.20 -24.97 9.15
N ILE A 115 5.11 -25.39 10.42
CA ILE A 115 3.90 -25.19 11.24
C ILE A 115 3.64 -23.70 11.48
N ALA A 116 4.69 -22.93 11.83
CA ALA A 116 4.55 -21.50 12.09
C ALA A 116 4.10 -20.72 10.86
N ILE A 117 4.69 -20.99 9.69
CA ILE A 117 4.30 -20.39 8.41
C ILE A 117 2.87 -20.80 8.05
N ALA A 118 2.50 -22.08 8.19
CA ALA A 118 1.15 -22.54 7.90
C ALA A 118 0.09 -21.81 8.74
N LEU A 119 0.32 -21.67 10.05
CA LEU A 119 -0.60 -20.95 10.94
C LEU A 119 -0.66 -19.45 10.61
N ALA A 120 0.49 -18.82 10.38
CA ALA A 120 0.55 -17.41 10.02
C ALA A 120 -0.21 -17.14 8.70
N CYS A 121 0.11 -17.89 7.65
CA CYS A 121 -0.52 -17.76 6.34
C CYS A 121 -2.02 -18.10 6.38
N LEU A 122 -2.46 -19.06 7.21
CA LEU A 122 -3.87 -19.39 7.38
C LEU A 122 -4.65 -18.19 7.95
N THR A 123 -4.14 -17.54 8.99
CA THR A 123 -4.82 -16.38 9.59
C THR A 123 -4.92 -15.19 8.63
N SER A 124 -3.85 -14.89 7.89
CA SER A 124 -3.86 -13.84 6.88
C SER A 124 -4.79 -14.16 5.72
N ALA A 125 -4.78 -15.40 5.22
CA ALA A 125 -5.67 -15.84 4.14
C ALA A 125 -7.13 -15.68 4.56
N ILE A 126 -7.51 -16.14 5.75
CA ILE A 126 -8.88 -15.99 6.27
C ILE A 126 -9.27 -14.50 6.32
N GLY A 127 -8.41 -13.63 6.82
CA GLY A 127 -8.68 -12.19 6.89
C GLY A 127 -8.95 -11.56 5.53
N VAL A 128 -8.07 -11.83 4.56
CA VAL A 128 -8.20 -11.29 3.20
C VAL A 128 -9.43 -11.86 2.47
N ILE A 129 -9.72 -13.16 2.64
CA ILE A 129 -10.90 -13.79 2.04
C ILE A 129 -12.18 -13.15 2.56
N VAL A 130 -12.31 -12.93 3.88
CA VAL A 130 -13.48 -12.27 4.48
C VAL A 130 -13.67 -10.87 3.89
N VAL A 131 -12.60 -10.07 3.86
CA VAL A 131 -12.64 -8.67 3.39
C VAL A 131 -13.02 -8.59 1.91
N ILE A 132 -12.42 -9.44 1.07
CA ILE A 132 -12.73 -9.45 -0.37
C ILE A 132 -14.16 -9.94 -0.60
N ALA A 133 -14.59 -10.99 0.11
CA ALA A 133 -15.92 -11.53 -0.05
C ALA A 133 -17.01 -10.54 0.40
N GLU A 134 -16.83 -9.84 1.53
CA GLU A 134 -17.71 -8.76 1.96
C GLU A 134 -17.72 -7.60 0.94
N PHE A 135 -16.55 -7.17 0.47
CA PHE A 135 -16.45 -6.10 -0.51
C PHE A 135 -17.17 -6.45 -1.82
N LEU A 136 -17.03 -7.67 -2.32
CA LEU A 136 -17.69 -8.12 -3.56
C LEU A 136 -19.19 -8.33 -3.36
N ASP A 137 -19.63 -8.80 -2.20
CA ASP A 137 -21.04 -8.93 -1.84
C ASP A 137 -21.74 -7.55 -1.86
N ASP A 138 -21.14 -6.56 -1.20
CA ASP A 138 -21.61 -5.17 -1.18
C ASP A 138 -21.58 -4.54 -2.58
N LEU A 139 -20.48 -4.71 -3.32
CA LEU A 139 -20.31 -4.16 -4.66
C LEU A 139 -21.32 -4.73 -5.65
N THR A 140 -21.63 -6.02 -5.54
CA THR A 140 -22.62 -6.69 -6.39
C THR A 140 -24.05 -6.57 -5.89
N LYS A 141 -24.30 -5.80 -4.83
CA LYS A 141 -25.63 -5.57 -4.24
C LYS A 141 -26.35 -6.89 -3.90
N ASN A 142 -25.63 -7.85 -3.32
CA ASN A 142 -26.16 -9.16 -2.89
C ASN A 142 -26.70 -10.05 -4.05
N VAL A 143 -26.22 -9.89 -5.28
CA VAL A 143 -26.58 -10.81 -6.38
C VAL A 143 -26.06 -12.22 -6.11
N LEU A 144 -24.88 -12.34 -5.51
CA LEU A 144 -24.28 -13.60 -5.05
C LEU A 144 -24.01 -13.51 -3.56
N SER A 145 -24.33 -14.56 -2.80
CA SER A 145 -24.07 -14.59 -1.35
C SER A 145 -22.57 -14.56 -1.04
N TYR A 146 -22.19 -13.88 0.04
CA TYR A 146 -20.86 -13.93 0.67
C TYR A 146 -20.17 -15.31 0.60
N LYS A 147 -20.89 -16.41 0.87
CA LYS A 147 -20.31 -17.77 0.85
C LYS A 147 -19.79 -18.18 -0.53
N VAL A 148 -20.47 -17.74 -1.58
CA VAL A 148 -20.09 -18.02 -2.97
C VAL A 148 -18.84 -17.20 -3.33
N TRP A 149 -18.82 -15.93 -2.96
CA TRP A 149 -17.63 -15.08 -3.15
C TRP A 149 -16.41 -15.62 -2.41
N ALA A 150 -16.57 -16.01 -1.15
CA ALA A 150 -15.50 -16.63 -0.37
C ALA A 150 -14.98 -17.92 -1.04
N ALA A 151 -15.87 -18.77 -1.56
CA ALA A 151 -15.47 -19.97 -2.29
C ALA A 151 -14.70 -19.67 -3.57
N ILE A 152 -15.13 -18.67 -4.35
CA ILE A 152 -14.44 -18.22 -5.57
C ILE A 152 -13.01 -17.77 -5.22
N VAL A 153 -12.85 -16.90 -4.21
CA VAL A 153 -11.54 -16.41 -3.78
C VAL A 153 -10.63 -17.55 -3.33
N CYS A 154 -11.15 -18.51 -2.56
CA CYS A 154 -10.40 -19.71 -2.15
C CYS A 154 -9.91 -20.53 -3.36
N ILE A 155 -10.79 -20.79 -4.33
CA ILE A 155 -10.44 -21.56 -5.54
C ILE A 155 -9.37 -20.82 -6.34
N THR A 156 -9.53 -19.51 -6.55
CA THR A 156 -8.51 -18.70 -7.24
C THR A 156 -7.19 -18.71 -6.49
N GLY A 157 -7.21 -18.65 -5.16
CA GLY A 157 -6.02 -18.76 -4.32
C GLY A 157 -5.30 -20.10 -4.48
N ILE A 158 -6.03 -21.21 -4.53
CA ILE A 158 -5.46 -22.55 -4.79
C ILE A 158 -4.83 -22.61 -6.18
N CYS A 159 -5.51 -22.09 -7.20
CA CYS A 159 -4.98 -22.03 -8.56
C CYS A 159 -3.67 -21.22 -8.61
N MET A 160 -3.67 -20.01 -8.05
CA MET A 160 -2.49 -19.15 -8.04
C MET A 160 -1.34 -19.73 -7.21
N GLY A 161 -1.66 -20.31 -6.04
CA GLY A 161 -0.67 -20.93 -5.15
C GLY A 161 0.08 -22.11 -5.78
N SER A 162 -0.50 -22.78 -6.77
CA SER A 162 0.15 -23.88 -7.48
C SER A 162 1.17 -23.45 -8.54
N LEU A 163 1.27 -22.15 -8.86
CA LEU A 163 2.21 -21.60 -9.87
C LEU A 163 3.64 -21.40 -9.35
N GLY A 164 3.86 -21.50 -8.03
CA GLY A 164 5.15 -21.25 -7.38
C GLY A 164 5.37 -19.77 -7.04
N VAL A 165 6.09 -19.52 -5.94
CA VAL A 165 6.22 -18.18 -5.33
C VAL A 165 6.85 -17.15 -6.25
N ALA A 166 7.93 -17.51 -6.97
CA ALA A 166 8.61 -16.58 -7.89
C ALA A 166 7.66 -16.04 -8.96
N ARG A 167 6.83 -16.90 -9.56
CA ARG A 167 5.85 -16.50 -10.59
C ARG A 167 4.73 -15.62 -10.04
N ILE A 168 4.29 -15.90 -8.81
CA ILE A 168 3.29 -15.07 -8.12
C ILE A 168 3.88 -13.66 -7.89
N VAL A 169 5.13 -13.58 -7.44
CA VAL A 169 5.83 -12.31 -7.22
C VAL A 169 6.00 -11.53 -8.52
N ASP A 170 6.46 -12.20 -9.59
CA ASP A 170 6.62 -11.56 -10.92
C ASP A 170 5.30 -11.00 -11.46
N TYR A 171 4.20 -11.72 -11.27
CA TYR A 171 2.87 -11.29 -11.73
C TYR A 171 2.29 -10.14 -10.90
N THR A 172 2.52 -10.16 -9.58
CA THR A 172 1.98 -9.16 -8.65
C THR A 172 2.79 -7.87 -8.62
N MET A 173 4.08 -7.93 -8.92
CA MET A 173 4.97 -6.77 -8.99
C MET A 173 4.40 -5.59 -9.80
N PRO A 174 4.02 -5.73 -11.08
CA PRO A 174 3.49 -4.60 -11.86
C PRO A 174 2.19 -4.04 -11.25
N ILE A 175 1.33 -4.91 -10.71
CA ILE A 175 0.08 -4.49 -10.07
C ILE A 175 0.37 -3.63 -8.84
N PHE A 176 1.32 -4.07 -8.00
CA PHE A 176 1.68 -3.34 -6.80
C PHE A 176 2.46 -2.07 -7.10
N THR A 177 3.35 -2.04 -8.10
CA THR A 177 4.03 -0.82 -8.53
C THR A 177 3.05 0.26 -9.01
N ALA A 178 1.93 -0.12 -9.63
CA ALA A 178 0.88 0.84 -9.98
C ALA A 178 0.09 1.36 -8.76
N LEU A 179 -0.23 0.46 -7.83
CA LEU A 179 -1.20 0.71 -6.76
C LEU A 179 -0.58 1.33 -5.50
N TYR A 180 0.64 0.93 -5.15
CA TYR A 180 1.30 1.33 -3.90
C TYR A 180 1.58 2.81 -3.78
N PRO A 181 2.17 3.48 -4.78
CA PRO A 181 2.37 4.92 -4.74
C PRO A 181 1.10 5.68 -4.40
N VAL A 182 -0.02 5.29 -5.02
CA VAL A 182 -1.32 5.92 -4.79
C VAL A 182 -1.83 5.63 -3.39
N ALA A 183 -1.70 4.39 -2.91
CA ALA A 183 -2.09 3.99 -1.57
C ALA A 183 -1.30 4.75 -0.48
N ILE A 184 0.01 4.93 -0.66
CA ILE A 184 0.87 5.69 0.25
C ILE A 184 0.42 7.16 0.30
N VAL A 185 0.21 7.77 -0.87
CA VAL A 185 -0.28 9.16 -0.95
C VAL A 185 -1.65 9.31 -0.28
N LEU A 186 -2.57 8.36 -0.48
CA LEU A 186 -3.87 8.33 0.19
C LEU A 186 -3.75 8.29 1.71
N ILE A 187 -2.88 7.43 2.25
CA ILE A 187 -2.68 7.31 3.69
C ILE A 187 -2.06 8.59 4.27
N LEU A 188 -1.05 9.15 3.59
CA LEU A 188 -0.42 10.40 4.02
C LEU A 188 -1.43 11.55 4.03
N LEU A 189 -2.17 11.74 2.93
CA LEU A 189 -3.17 12.80 2.84
C LEU A 189 -4.33 12.57 3.82
N GLY A 190 -4.78 11.33 4.00
CA GLY A 190 -5.82 10.99 4.99
C GLY A 190 -5.38 11.28 6.43
N THR A 191 -4.12 10.99 6.75
CA THR A 191 -3.54 11.24 8.09
C THR A 191 -3.36 12.74 8.35
N PHE A 192 -2.85 13.47 7.36
CA PHE A 192 -2.61 14.91 7.44
C PHE A 192 -3.80 15.74 6.94
N ASN A 193 -5.01 15.18 6.86
CA ASN A 193 -6.19 15.84 6.29
C ASN A 193 -6.47 17.23 6.91
N ARG A 194 -6.12 17.44 8.19
CA ARG A 194 -6.25 18.73 8.88
C ARG A 194 -5.35 19.84 8.29
N PHE A 195 -4.23 19.48 7.68
CA PHE A 195 -3.27 20.40 7.05
C PHE A 195 -3.50 20.55 5.54
N ILE A 196 -4.47 19.83 4.97
CA ILE A 196 -4.76 19.91 3.54
C ILE A 196 -5.58 21.17 3.29
N PRO A 197 -5.09 22.09 2.45
CA PRO A 197 -5.74 23.38 2.25
C PRO A 197 -7.07 23.26 1.48
N ASN A 198 -7.19 22.27 0.58
CA ASN A 198 -8.41 22.05 -0.18
C ASN A 198 -8.52 20.66 -0.84
N SER A 199 -9.73 20.34 -1.32
CA SER A 199 -10.03 19.10 -2.05
C SER A 199 -9.31 18.99 -3.41
N GLY A 200 -8.89 20.10 -4.00
CA GLY A 200 -8.09 20.13 -5.24
C GLY A 200 -6.69 19.56 -5.06
N SER A 201 -6.02 19.89 -3.95
CA SER A 201 -4.70 19.37 -3.60
C SER A 201 -4.74 17.86 -3.41
N TYR A 202 -5.80 17.38 -2.75
CA TYR A 202 -6.05 15.95 -2.53
C TYR A 202 -6.19 15.20 -3.87
N ARG A 203 -7.09 15.68 -4.74
CA ARG A 203 -7.36 15.05 -6.05
C ARG A 203 -6.17 15.15 -7.00
N GLY A 204 -5.49 16.31 -7.03
CA GLY A 204 -4.35 16.56 -7.90
C GLY A 204 -3.16 15.66 -7.57
N ALA A 205 -2.84 15.49 -6.28
CA ALA A 205 -1.78 14.59 -5.83
C ALA A 205 -2.07 13.15 -6.25
N ILE A 206 -3.27 12.65 -5.98
CA ILE A 206 -3.67 11.27 -6.33
C ILE A 206 -3.64 11.06 -7.84
N LEU A 207 -4.20 12.00 -8.61
CA LEU A 207 -4.30 11.87 -10.07
C LEU A 207 -2.91 11.81 -10.72
N LEU A 208 -2.00 12.74 -10.38
CA LEU A 208 -0.67 12.73 -10.97
C LEU A 208 0.15 11.51 -10.52
N THR A 209 0.03 11.11 -9.25
CA THR A 209 0.66 9.88 -8.75
C THR A 209 0.19 8.66 -9.53
N PHE A 210 -1.13 8.54 -9.76
CA PHE A 210 -1.72 7.43 -10.49
C PHE A 210 -1.26 7.39 -11.96
N ILE A 211 -1.23 8.54 -12.63
CA ILE A 211 -0.76 8.64 -14.02
C ILE A 211 0.70 8.18 -14.12
N VAL A 212 1.58 8.69 -13.25
CA VAL A 212 3.01 8.32 -13.31
C VAL A 212 3.22 6.85 -12.96
N SER A 213 2.52 6.34 -11.93
CA SER A 213 2.65 4.93 -11.51
C SER A 213 2.15 3.97 -12.60
N LEU A 214 1.09 4.34 -13.33
CA LEU A 214 0.64 3.58 -14.50
C LEU A 214 1.69 3.58 -15.61
N VAL A 215 2.27 4.74 -15.94
CA VAL A 215 3.30 4.85 -16.98
C VAL A 215 4.53 4.02 -16.61
N GLU A 216 4.97 4.07 -15.36
CA GLU A 216 6.07 3.25 -14.83
C GLU A 216 5.77 1.75 -14.94
N THR A 217 4.53 1.36 -14.60
CA THR A 217 4.07 -0.03 -14.70
C THR A 217 4.05 -0.53 -16.13
N PHE A 218 3.51 0.27 -17.08
CA PHE A 218 3.53 -0.07 -18.51
C PHE A 218 4.95 -0.22 -19.04
N GLY A 219 5.85 0.62 -18.54
CA GLY A 219 7.28 0.52 -18.76
C GLY A 219 7.92 -0.77 -18.31
N GLY A 220 7.63 -1.17 -17.07
CA GLY A 220 8.12 -2.40 -16.46
C GLY A 220 7.67 -3.67 -17.20
N ILE A 221 6.48 -3.65 -17.81
CA ILE A 221 5.98 -4.77 -18.64
C ILE A 221 6.40 -4.71 -20.12
N GLY A 222 7.27 -3.78 -20.50
CA GLY A 222 7.85 -3.69 -21.84
C GLY A 222 7.07 -2.83 -22.86
N ILE A 223 5.98 -2.17 -22.46
CA ILE A 223 5.22 -1.24 -23.30
C ILE A 223 5.82 0.16 -23.15
N LYS A 224 6.83 0.45 -23.98
CA LYS A 224 7.54 1.75 -23.94
C LYS A 224 6.88 2.75 -24.87
N VAL A 225 6.23 3.77 -24.30
CA VAL A 225 5.82 4.98 -25.05
C VAL A 225 6.96 5.99 -24.94
N PRO A 226 7.77 6.22 -25.98
CA PRO A 226 9.05 6.95 -25.87
C PRO A 226 8.91 8.35 -25.29
N LEU A 227 7.82 9.04 -25.61
CA LEU A 227 7.55 10.42 -25.22
C LEU A 227 7.24 10.56 -23.72
N LEU A 228 6.60 9.55 -23.14
CA LEU A 228 6.32 9.49 -21.70
C LEU A 228 7.52 8.96 -20.91
N PHE A 229 8.25 7.99 -21.47
CA PHE A 229 9.42 7.37 -20.84
C PHE A 229 10.60 8.33 -20.69
N ASN A 230 10.90 9.10 -21.74
CA ASN A 230 11.95 10.11 -21.67
C ASN A 230 11.65 11.14 -20.56
N GLY A 231 10.38 11.47 -20.32
CA GLY A 231 9.97 12.34 -19.22
C GLY A 231 10.12 11.74 -17.82
N LEU A 232 10.02 10.41 -17.68
CA LEU A 232 10.24 9.70 -16.40
C LEU A 232 11.72 9.66 -16.02
N GLU A 233 12.62 9.52 -17.00
CA GLU A 233 14.08 9.51 -16.74
C GLU A 233 14.58 10.85 -16.17
N TYR A 234 13.93 11.97 -16.49
CA TYR A 234 14.23 13.28 -15.91
C TYR A 234 13.64 13.51 -14.51
N LEU A 235 12.78 12.62 -14.02
CA LEU A 235 12.20 12.78 -12.68
C LEU A 235 13.23 12.45 -11.60
N PRO A 236 13.45 13.33 -10.60
CA PRO A 236 14.32 13.02 -9.48
C PRO A 236 13.79 11.78 -8.74
N LEU A 237 14.70 10.90 -8.31
CA LEU A 237 14.42 9.61 -7.66
C LEU A 237 13.81 8.50 -8.55
N SER A 238 13.73 8.68 -9.88
CA SER A 238 13.34 7.60 -10.79
C SER A 238 14.31 6.42 -10.73
N GLU A 239 15.62 6.69 -10.65
CA GLU A 239 16.68 5.68 -10.50
C GLU A 239 16.52 4.81 -9.24
N ASN A 240 15.84 5.34 -8.22
CA ASN A 240 15.61 4.66 -6.95
C ASN A 240 14.20 4.04 -6.84
N GLY A 241 13.40 4.04 -7.91
CA GLY A 241 12.03 3.53 -7.92
C GLY A 241 11.00 4.38 -7.16
N PHE A 242 11.29 5.68 -6.99
CA PHE A 242 10.38 6.65 -6.37
C PHE A 242 9.93 7.74 -7.35
N ALA A 243 9.78 7.40 -8.64
CA ALA A 243 9.41 8.36 -9.69
C ALA A 243 8.07 9.07 -9.41
N TRP A 244 7.18 8.47 -8.63
CA TRP A 244 5.87 8.99 -8.24
C TRP A 244 5.90 10.14 -7.22
N LEU A 245 6.95 10.27 -6.41
CA LEU A 245 6.98 11.19 -5.26
C LEU A 245 6.94 12.66 -5.70
N VAL A 246 7.77 13.02 -6.69
CA VAL A 246 7.84 14.39 -7.21
C VAL A 246 6.52 14.81 -7.89
N PRO A 247 5.94 14.01 -8.80
CA PRO A 247 4.60 14.23 -9.34
C PRO A 247 3.50 14.36 -8.28
N ALA A 248 3.57 13.58 -7.19
CA ALA A 248 2.61 13.68 -6.09
C ALA A 248 2.62 15.08 -5.45
N ILE A 249 3.82 15.60 -5.17
CA ILE A 249 4.00 16.93 -4.57
C ILE A 249 3.56 18.02 -5.56
N LEU A 250 3.96 17.91 -6.83
CA LEU A 250 3.54 18.85 -7.87
C LEU A 250 2.02 18.85 -8.04
N GLY A 251 1.39 17.68 -8.02
CA GLY A 251 -0.05 17.52 -8.11
C GLY A 251 -0.77 18.11 -6.90
N PHE A 252 -0.20 17.96 -5.71
CA PHE A 252 -0.71 18.60 -4.50
C PHE A 252 -0.70 20.13 -4.62
N VAL A 253 0.44 20.72 -5.02
CA VAL A 253 0.58 22.18 -5.15
C VAL A 253 -0.31 22.72 -6.28
N ALA A 254 -0.25 22.12 -7.47
CA ALA A 254 -1.03 22.55 -8.63
C ALA A 254 -2.54 22.42 -8.38
N GLY A 255 -2.97 21.29 -7.80
CA GLY A 255 -4.36 21.06 -7.40
C GLY A 255 -4.84 22.08 -6.36
N GLY A 256 -3.95 22.45 -5.43
CA GLY A 256 -4.20 23.50 -4.44
C GLY A 256 -4.45 24.87 -5.05
N LEU A 257 -3.58 25.28 -5.97
CA LEU A 257 -3.67 26.58 -6.65
C LEU A 257 -4.89 26.68 -7.57
N LEU A 258 -5.17 25.64 -8.35
CA LEU A 258 -6.30 25.61 -9.29
C LEU A 258 -7.65 25.63 -8.58
N TYR A 259 -7.76 24.92 -7.44
CA TYR A 259 -9.01 24.91 -6.67
C TYR A 259 -9.29 26.24 -5.99
N ARG A 260 -8.26 26.93 -5.47
CA ARG A 260 -8.40 28.28 -4.91
C ARG A 260 -8.92 29.28 -5.95
N LYS A 261 -8.48 29.14 -7.21
CA LYS A 261 -8.96 29.96 -8.33
C LYS A 261 -10.41 29.65 -8.68
N LYS A 262 -10.82 28.38 -8.62
CA LYS A 262 -12.20 27.96 -8.93
C LYS A 262 -13.21 28.38 -7.85
N SER A 263 -12.93 28.20 -6.56
CA SER A 263 -13.86 28.66 -5.49
C SER A 263 -13.99 30.18 -5.49
N SER A 264 -12.89 30.93 -5.65
CA SER A 264 -12.92 32.39 -5.72
C SER A 264 -13.72 32.92 -6.94
N HIS A 265 -13.59 32.30 -8.11
CA HIS A 265 -14.41 32.65 -9.28
C HIS A 265 -15.90 32.30 -9.09
N GLN A 266 -16.19 31.18 -8.43
CA GLN A 266 -17.55 30.72 -8.22
C GLN A 266 -18.29 31.59 -7.19
N GLU A 267 -17.60 32.00 -6.12
CA GLU A 267 -18.10 32.97 -5.12
C GLU A 267 -18.32 34.36 -5.74
N LEU A 268 -17.41 34.82 -6.61
CA LEU A 268 -17.55 36.10 -7.30
C LEU A 268 -18.74 36.13 -8.27
N ASN A 269 -18.90 35.08 -9.09
CA ASN A 269 -20.03 34.98 -10.01
C ASN A 269 -21.37 34.91 -9.28
N GLN A 270 -21.41 34.23 -8.14
CA GLN A 270 -22.62 34.13 -7.34
C GLN A 270 -22.98 35.47 -6.67
N ALA A 271 -21.97 36.22 -6.21
CA ALA A 271 -22.16 37.59 -5.71
C ALA A 271 -22.62 38.58 -6.80
N ILE A 272 -22.21 38.38 -8.06
CA ILE A 272 -22.68 39.17 -9.20
C ILE A 272 -24.15 38.82 -9.52
N GLU A 273 -24.50 37.53 -9.60
CA GLU A 273 -25.90 37.11 -9.82
C GLU A 273 -26.85 37.59 -8.71
N ASP A 274 -26.40 37.61 -7.45
CA ASP A 274 -27.21 38.06 -6.34
C ASP A 274 -27.45 39.58 -6.39
N ARG A 275 -26.44 40.38 -6.80
CA ARG A 275 -26.61 41.82 -7.04
C ARG A 275 -27.54 42.12 -8.22
N GLU A 276 -27.39 41.41 -9.34
CA GLU A 276 -28.28 41.58 -10.51
C GLU A 276 -29.74 41.29 -10.13
N LYS A 277 -29.99 40.24 -9.33
CA LYS A 277 -31.35 39.94 -8.83
C LYS A 277 -31.91 41.01 -7.89
N GLU A 278 -31.04 41.68 -7.13
CA GLU A 278 -31.44 42.74 -6.21
C GLU A 278 -31.79 44.04 -6.96
N GLU A 279 -30.99 44.42 -7.96
CA GLU A 279 -31.29 45.56 -8.84
C GLU A 279 -32.59 45.36 -9.64
N LEU A 280 -32.82 44.16 -10.19
CA LEU A 280 -34.02 43.82 -10.93
C LEU A 280 -35.29 43.77 -10.05
N LYS A 281 -35.14 43.56 -8.74
CA LYS A 281 -36.23 43.71 -7.76
C LYS A 281 -36.53 45.17 -7.47
N LEU A 282 -35.52 46.02 -7.38
CA LEU A 282 -35.68 47.45 -7.12
C LEU A 282 -36.35 48.17 -8.30
N GLU A 283 -36.01 47.82 -9.54
CA GLU A 283 -36.66 48.37 -10.75
C GLU A 283 -38.14 47.99 -10.86
N LYS A 284 -38.56 46.83 -10.35
CA LYS A 284 -39.97 46.40 -10.38
C LYS A 284 -40.85 47.06 -9.31
N ILE A 285 -40.24 47.80 -8.38
CA ILE A 285 -40.95 48.49 -7.29
C ILE A 285 -41.20 49.98 -7.64
N GLN A 286 -40.54 50.50 -8.68
CA GLN A 286 -40.78 51.83 -9.26
C GLN A 286 -41.85 51.76 -10.37
#